data_AF-A0A832A824-F1
#
_entry.id   AF-A0A832A824-F1
#
_cell.length_a   1.000
_cell.length_b   1.000
_cell.length_c   1.000
_cell.angle_alpha   90.00
_cell.angle_beta   90.00
_cell.angle_gamma   90.00
#
_symmetry.space_group_name_H-M   'P 1'
#
loop_
_entity.id
_entity.type
_entity.pdbx_description
1 polymer ?
#
loop_
_entity_poly.entity_id
_entity_poly.type
_entity_poly.pdbx_seq_one_letter_code
_entity_poly.pdbx_strand_id
1 'polypeptide(L)' 'MTEIGGRRSIRLRDFDYSQEGAYFVTICTHNRALLFDLYPALKEIILFNWAALPERFPVVNFDQ' A
#
# COMPACT_ATOMS: atom_id res chain seq x y z
N MET A 1 -0.42 -13.27 -32.36
CA MET A 1 -1.31 -12.25 -31.76
C MET A 1 -1.05 -12.29 -30.27
N THR A 2 -0.20 -11.39 -29.77
CA THR A 2 0.39 -11.48 -28.43
C THR A 2 -0.67 -11.10 -27.38
N GLU A 3 -1.07 -12.04 -26.52
CA GLU A 3 -1.89 -11.73 -25.34
C GLU A 3 -1.10 -10.80 -24.42
N ILE A 4 -1.56 -9.56 -24.31
CA ILE A 4 -1.04 -8.59 -23.37
C ILE A 4 -1.58 -9.02 -22.01
N GLY A 5 -0.70 -9.58 -21.17
CA GLY A 5 -1.02 -10.36 -19.98
C GLY A 5 -2.20 -9.84 -19.14
N GLY A 6 -3.27 -10.63 -19.09
CA GLY A 6 -4.41 -10.36 -18.23
C GLY A 6 -3.99 -10.37 -16.77
N ARG A 7 -3.93 -9.19 -16.15
CA ARG A 7 -3.68 -9.08 -14.71
C ARG A 7 -4.79 -9.82 -13.98
N ARG A 8 -4.46 -10.95 -13.36
CA ARG A 8 -5.40 -11.67 -12.50
C ARG A 8 -5.84 -10.74 -11.37
N SER A 9 -7.15 -10.73 -11.10
CA SER A 9 -7.67 -10.02 -9.93
C SER A 9 -7.02 -10.58 -8.68
N ILE A 10 -6.53 -9.69 -7.82
CA ILE A 10 -6.04 -10.05 -6.48
C ILE A 10 -7.18 -10.18 -5.47
N ARG A 11 -8.39 -9.73 -5.83
CA ARG A 11 -9.55 -9.76 -4.94
C ARG A 11 -10.10 -11.18 -4.86
N LEU A 12 -10.30 -11.66 -3.64
CA LEU A 12 -10.95 -12.94 -3.40
C LEU A 12 -12.41 -12.86 -3.84
N ARG A 13 -12.85 -13.88 -4.57
CA ARG A 13 -14.24 -13.99 -5.00
C ARG A 13 -15.12 -14.19 -3.76
N ASP A 14 -16.23 -13.47 -3.72
CA ASP A 14 -17.24 -13.54 -2.65
C ASP A 14 -16.78 -13.02 -1.27
N PHE A 15 -15.62 -12.32 -1.19
CA PHE A 15 -15.17 -11.67 0.05
C PHE A 15 -15.76 -10.26 0.21
N ASP A 16 -16.32 -9.98 1.39
CA ASP A 16 -16.86 -8.67 1.77
C ASP A 16 -15.76 -7.75 2.31
N TYR A 17 -15.26 -6.87 1.46
CA TYR A 17 -14.23 -5.89 1.80
C TYR A 17 -14.73 -4.71 2.65
N SER A 18 -16.03 -4.65 2.98
CA SER A 18 -16.56 -3.63 3.90
C SER A 18 -16.36 -3.98 5.37
N GLN A 19 -16.04 -5.24 5.67
CA GLN A 19 -15.78 -5.69 7.03
C GLN A 19 -14.44 -5.14 7.55
N GLU A 20 -14.39 -4.93 8.86
CA GLU A 20 -13.16 -4.58 9.56
C GLU A 20 -12.10 -5.67 9.34
N GLY A 21 -10.88 -5.26 9.02
CA GLY A 21 -9.78 -6.19 8.75
C GLY A 21 -8.43 -5.51 8.82
N ALA A 22 -7.38 -6.29 9.10
CA ALA A 22 -6.00 -5.82 9.10
C ALA A 22 -5.38 -5.97 7.71
N TYR A 23 -4.68 -4.93 7.26
CA TYR A 23 -4.04 -4.89 5.95
C TYR A 23 -2.56 -4.55 6.09
N PHE A 24 -1.71 -5.30 5.37
CA PHE A 24 -0.29 -4.99 5.25
C PHE A 24 -0.04 -4.36 3.88
N VAL A 25 0.64 -3.23 3.86
CA VAL A 25 1.03 -2.53 2.62
C VAL A 25 2.53 -2.69 2.42
N THR A 26 2.92 -3.19 1.25
CA THR A 26 4.31 -3.20 0.81
C THR A 26 4.46 -2.31 -0.41
N ILE A 27 5.39 -1.35 -0.36
CA ILE A 27 5.65 -0.42 -1.47
C ILE A 27 6.93 -0.86 -2.17
N CYS A 28 6.81 -1.31 -3.41
CA CYS A 28 7.95 -1.54 -4.28
C CYS A 28 8.26 -0.28 -5.10
N THR A 29 9.48 0.20 -5.01
CA THR A 29 10.03 1.30 -5.79
C THR A 29 10.30 0.89 -7.24
N HIS A 30 10.43 1.89 -8.11
CA HIS A 30 10.73 1.68 -9.54
C HIS A 30 11.98 0.81 -9.73
N ASN A 31 11.89 -0.18 -10.62
CA ASN A 31 12.95 -1.16 -10.90
C ASN A 31 13.50 -1.89 -9.67
N ARG A 32 12.73 -1.97 -8.57
CA ARG A 32 13.17 -2.55 -7.29
C ARG A 32 14.44 -1.88 -6.73
N ALA A 33 14.71 -0.64 -7.10
CA ALA A 33 15.88 0.10 -6.62
C ALA A 33 15.69 0.58 -5.18
N LEU A 34 16.76 0.68 -4.39
CA LEU A 34 16.70 1.13 -2.98
C LEU A 34 16.51 2.65 -2.84
N LEU A 35 15.48 3.21 -3.48
CA LEU A 35 15.27 4.67 -3.56
C LEU A 35 15.03 5.32 -2.19
N PHE A 36 14.45 4.59 -1.23
CA PHE A 36 14.23 5.11 0.13
C PHE A 36 15.53 5.22 0.95
N ASP A 37 16.56 4.44 0.58
CA ASP A 37 17.89 4.53 1.21
C ASP A 37 18.73 5.59 0.51
N LEU A 38 18.64 5.67 -0.82
CA LEU A 38 19.34 6.69 -1.62
C LEU A 38 18.80 8.10 -1.39
N TYR A 39 17.50 8.23 -1.12
CA TYR A 39 16.82 9.50 -0.91
C TYR A 39 15.99 9.46 0.39
N PRO A 40 16.61 9.71 1.56
CA PRO A 40 15.93 9.67 2.86
C PRO A 40 14.67 10.53 2.96
N ALA A 41 14.64 11.67 2.25
CA ALA A 41 13.47 12.54 2.18
C ALA A 41 12.21 11.82 1.64
N LEU A 42 12.35 10.85 0.72
CA LEU A 42 11.20 10.07 0.25
C LEU A 42 10.62 9.19 1.36
N LYS A 43 11.50 8.61 2.20
CA LYS A 43 11.08 7.84 3.37
C LYS A 43 10.34 8.72 4.37
N GLU A 44 10.84 9.93 4.63
CA GLU A 44 10.19 10.91 5.51
C GLU A 44 8.79 11.30 5.02
N ILE A 45 8.63 11.57 3.71
CA ILE A 45 7.32 11.88 3.12
C ILE A 45 6.34 10.73 3.32
N ILE A 46 6.77 9.48 3.11
CA ILE A 46 5.92 8.30 3.32
C ILE A 46 5.52 8.19 4.78
N LEU A 47 6.47 8.26 5.71
CA LEU A 47 6.22 8.15 7.14
C LEU A 47 5.29 9.26 7.64
N PHE A 48 5.48 10.49 7.16
CA PHE A 48 4.62 11.63 7.49
C PHE A 48 3.18 11.39 7.04
N ASN A 49 2.98 11.00 5.77
CA ASN A 49 1.64 10.73 5.26
C ASN A 49 1.01 9.49 5.92
N TRP A 50 1.81 8.47 6.23
CA TRP A 50 1.37 7.28 6.95
C TRP A 50 0.84 7.67 8.32
N ALA A 51 1.62 8.41 9.13
CA ALA A 51 1.20 8.85 10.46
C ALA A 51 -0.06 9.73 10.45
N ALA A 52 -0.30 10.49 9.37
CA ALA A 52 -1.49 11.33 9.20
C ALA A 52 -2.74 10.55 8.72
N LEU A 53 -2.64 9.25 8.44
CA LEU A 53 -3.78 8.45 7.96
C LEU A 53 -4.99 8.47 8.90
N PRO A 54 -4.85 8.30 10.24
CA PRO A 54 -6.01 8.31 11.14
C PRO A 54 -6.72 9.67 11.20
N GLU A 55 -5.98 10.77 11.02
CA GLU A 55 -6.56 12.11 10.95
C GLU A 55 -7.41 12.29 9.69
N ARG A 56 -6.91 11.81 8.54
CA ARG A 56 -7.61 11.92 7.26
C ARG A 56 -8.73 10.88 7.09
N PHE A 57 -8.54 9.71 7.68
CA PHE A 57 -9.43 8.55 7.58
C PHE A 57 -9.67 7.98 8.98
N PRO A 58 -10.66 8.49 9.72
CA PRO A 58 -10.92 8.08 11.12
C PRO A 58 -11.25 6.59 11.33
N VAL A 59 -11.56 5.87 10.25
CA VAL A 59 -11.80 4.42 10.26
C VAL A 59 -10.51 3.59 10.25
N VAL A 60 -9.35 4.23 10.03
CA VAL A 60 -8.04 3.58 10.00
C VAL A 60 -7.38 3.68 11.37
N ASN A 61 -7.01 2.52 11.91
CA ASN A 61 -6.22 2.41 13.13
C ASN A 61 -4.92 1.63 12.84
N PHE A 62 -3.85 1.96 13.56
CA PHE A 62 -2.62 1.17 13.52
C PHE A 62 -2.68 0.03 14.54
N ASP A 63 -2.04 -1.08 14.20
CA ASP A 63 -1.69 -2.12 15.15
C ASP A 63 -0.67 -1.57 16.17
N GLN A 64 -0.85 -1.93 17.45
CA GLN A 64 -0.02 -1.50 18.57
C GLN A 64 1.31 -2.28 18.60
#